data_AF-A0A1C5Y8J0-F1
#
_entry.id   AF-A0A1C5Y8J0-F1
#
_cell.length_a   1.000
_cell.length_b   1.000
_cell.length_c   1.000
_cell.angle_alpha   90.00
_cell.angle_beta   90.00
_cell.angle_gamma   90.00
#
_symmetry.space_group_name_H-M   'P 1'
#
loop_
_entity.id
_entity.type
_entity.pdbx_description
1 polymer ?
#
loop_
_entity_poly.entity_id
_entity_poly.type
_entity_poly.pdbx_seq_one_letter_code
_entity_poly.pdbx_strand_id
1 'polypeptide(L)'
;MRKMNRIIPFALACAIFAAQPVQAATIIRDSDKQTTSQNTQTTTAGTQAGNEGGPGYENSTSNNTNSGNTQSQVSAAAKAAADAITKPEITSEAGILYDVTNGRVLFEKNADEKLAPASTTKLMTALLVLEKSKLDDKVTFSKTAVTNLESGAVKIGLVEGDQVSVKDCLYGLLLKSANEVANGLAEHVSGSISAFADLMNAKVKELGCTNTHFVNPNGLNSDQQYTTCRDMAKIAAAAFANQTLCQIDSTLSYKFPATKAAAARTITPGHKMLYPNDSRYYAGIVGGKTGYTSKAGNTLVTCVEKDGVRMVAVILKSKSTHYADTKKMLDYGYQYVNTEKGNTTGNSTTTTAKQETAGKWVQDNGSWRYEFADGTKAVGTIYTIDAADFGFDPDGKMVTGWKMFGTDWYYFESNGTMAKNAWRQDSGKWFYLGADGKIVRNTTIDNKYKVGADGAWVQ
;
A
#
# COMPACT_ATOMS: atom_id res chain seq x y z
N MET A 1 14.39 14.36 -90.31
CA MET A 1 15.03 13.05 -90.03
C MET A 1 14.88 12.81 -88.53
N ARG A 2 13.96 11.95 -88.05
CA ARG A 2 14.11 10.48 -87.90
C ARG A 2 15.50 10.12 -87.33
N LYS A 3 15.68 9.33 -86.26
CA LYS A 3 14.78 8.49 -85.45
C LYS A 3 15.65 7.84 -84.35
N MET A 4 14.98 7.29 -83.33
CA MET A 4 15.29 6.04 -82.59
C MET A 4 15.77 6.13 -81.13
N ASN A 5 14.76 5.96 -80.26
CA ASN A 5 14.74 5.06 -79.11
C ASN A 5 15.69 3.86 -79.20
N ARG A 6 16.32 3.53 -78.07
CA ARG A 6 16.54 2.14 -77.66
C ARG A 6 16.17 1.95 -76.19
N ILE A 7 15.13 1.15 -76.03
CA ILE A 7 14.66 0.43 -74.84
C ILE A 7 15.49 -0.88 -74.72
N ILE A 8 15.48 -1.52 -73.53
CA ILE A 8 15.63 -2.97 -73.20
C ILE A 8 16.73 -3.22 -72.13
N PRO A 9 16.55 -4.09 -71.08
CA PRO A 9 15.33 -4.52 -70.37
C PRO A 9 15.49 -4.72 -68.82
N PHE A 10 14.35 -5.03 -68.19
CA PHE A 10 14.10 -5.89 -67.01
C PHE A 10 15.28 -6.55 -66.25
N ALA A 11 15.28 -6.37 -64.92
CA ALA A 11 15.26 -7.48 -63.96
C ALA A 11 14.66 -7.02 -62.61
N LEU A 12 13.42 -7.45 -62.38
CA LEU A 12 12.67 -7.39 -61.14
C LEU A 12 13.17 -8.53 -60.24
N ALA A 13 13.76 -8.23 -59.08
CA ALA A 13 14.06 -9.23 -58.05
C ALA A 13 13.19 -8.95 -56.81
N CYS A 14 12.02 -9.58 -56.80
CA CYS A 14 11.22 -9.77 -55.60
C CYS A 14 11.95 -10.75 -54.67
N ALA A 15 12.38 -10.29 -53.49
CA ALA A 15 12.68 -11.18 -52.37
C ALA A 15 11.53 -11.08 -51.36
N ILE A 16 10.58 -11.99 -51.52
CA ILE A 16 9.53 -12.30 -50.55
C ILE A 16 10.20 -13.10 -49.43
N PHE A 17 10.33 -12.53 -48.23
CA PHE A 17 10.54 -13.34 -47.04
C PHE A 17 9.18 -13.60 -46.40
N ALA A 18 8.64 -14.79 -46.70
CA ALA A 18 7.41 -15.29 -46.10
C ALA A 18 7.66 -15.62 -44.63
N ALA A 19 6.97 -14.91 -43.73
CA ALA A 19 6.79 -15.34 -42.35
C ALA A 19 5.82 -16.53 -42.33
N GLN A 20 6.28 -17.68 -41.87
CA GLN A 20 5.44 -18.85 -41.58
C GLN A 20 4.78 -18.68 -40.19
N PRO A 21 3.47 -18.91 -40.04
CA PRO A 21 2.80 -18.97 -38.75
C PRO A 21 2.98 -20.35 -38.11
N VAL A 22 3.28 -20.42 -36.82
CA VAL A 22 3.16 -21.66 -36.04
C VAL A 22 1.82 -21.65 -35.30
N GLN A 23 1.01 -22.64 -35.66
CA GLN A 23 -0.33 -22.95 -35.18
C GLN A 23 -0.41 -23.05 -33.65
N ALA A 24 -1.40 -22.37 -33.06
CA ALA A 24 -1.93 -22.68 -31.74
C ALA A 24 -2.92 -23.85 -31.87
N ALA A 25 -2.70 -24.93 -31.14
CA ALA A 25 -3.62 -26.05 -31.06
C ALA A 25 -4.51 -25.92 -29.83
N THR A 26 -5.79 -25.62 -30.07
CA THR A 26 -6.91 -25.80 -29.14
C THR A 26 -7.26 -27.28 -29.05
N ILE A 27 -7.38 -27.82 -27.83
CA ILE A 27 -8.14 -29.05 -27.59
C ILE A 27 -9.27 -28.73 -26.60
N ILE A 28 -10.49 -28.79 -27.12
CA ILE A 28 -11.74 -28.97 -26.37
C ILE A 28 -12.01 -30.48 -26.35
N ARG A 29 -12.38 -31.03 -25.18
CA ARG A 29 -13.27 -32.20 -25.11
C ARG A 29 -14.26 -32.01 -23.97
N ASP A 30 -15.49 -32.32 -24.30
CA ASP A 30 -16.71 -32.20 -23.51
C ASP A 30 -17.24 -33.62 -23.18
N SER A 31 -18.13 -33.68 -22.19
CA SER A 31 -19.19 -34.67 -21.94
C SER A 31 -18.90 -35.93 -21.09
N ASP A 32 -19.53 -35.93 -19.91
CA ASP A 32 -20.42 -36.94 -19.29
C ASP A 32 -20.15 -38.44 -19.44
N LYS A 33 -20.02 -39.13 -18.29
CA LYS A 33 -21.05 -40.04 -17.76
C LYS A 33 -20.66 -40.71 -16.43
N GLN A 34 -21.63 -40.73 -15.51
CA GLN A 34 -21.73 -41.62 -14.34
C GLN A 34 -21.55 -43.09 -14.72
N THR A 35 -20.88 -43.90 -13.89
CA THR A 35 -21.53 -45.03 -13.17
C THR A 35 -20.61 -45.68 -12.14
N THR A 36 -21.29 -46.31 -11.19
CA THR A 36 -20.95 -46.89 -9.90
C THR A 36 -20.37 -48.32 -9.93
N SER A 37 -19.67 -48.65 -8.84
CA SER A 37 -19.77 -49.91 -8.05
C SER A 37 -18.79 -51.09 -8.28
N GLN A 38 -18.23 -51.49 -7.12
CA GLN A 38 -17.96 -52.85 -6.58
C GLN A 38 -16.52 -53.34 -6.44
N ASN A 39 -16.18 -53.56 -5.16
CA ASN A 39 -15.12 -54.40 -4.60
C ASN A 39 -15.17 -55.85 -5.11
N THR A 40 -14.01 -56.45 -5.36
CA THR A 40 -13.75 -57.87 -5.01
C THR A 40 -12.25 -58.06 -4.80
N GLN A 41 -11.92 -58.83 -3.76
CA GLN A 41 -10.59 -59.07 -3.22
C GLN A 41 -10.23 -60.54 -3.45
N THR A 42 -9.09 -60.85 -4.09
CA THR A 42 -8.45 -62.17 -4.00
C THR A 42 -6.95 -62.10 -4.24
N THR A 43 -6.20 -62.78 -3.38
CA THR A 43 -4.74 -62.96 -3.29
C THR A 43 -4.20 -64.02 -4.26
N THR A 44 -2.94 -63.90 -4.74
CA THR A 44 -1.75 -64.72 -4.36
C THR A 44 -0.55 -64.55 -5.33
N ALA A 45 0.60 -64.18 -4.73
CA ALA A 45 2.04 -64.37 -5.03
C ALA A 45 2.64 -64.61 -6.44
N GLY A 46 3.76 -63.92 -6.72
CA GLY A 46 4.89 -64.48 -7.51
C GLY A 46 5.80 -63.53 -8.33
N THR A 47 6.80 -62.92 -7.68
CA THR A 47 8.20 -62.71 -8.15
C THR A 47 8.58 -61.59 -9.17
N GLN A 48 9.35 -60.60 -8.66
CA GLN A 48 10.51 -59.79 -9.17
C GLN A 48 10.73 -59.56 -10.70
N ALA A 49 11.22 -58.43 -11.22
CA ALA A 49 11.82 -57.18 -10.71
C ALA A 49 11.87 -56.12 -11.85
N GLY A 50 11.97 -54.82 -11.51
CA GLY A 50 12.35 -53.74 -12.44
C GLY A 50 11.71 -52.38 -12.12
N ASN A 51 12.46 -51.50 -11.43
CA ASN A 51 12.06 -50.15 -10.98
C ASN A 51 11.72 -49.19 -12.13
N GLU A 52 10.71 -48.34 -11.94
CA GLU A 52 10.82 -46.86 -11.83
C GLU A 52 9.41 -46.23 -11.81
N GLY A 53 8.98 -45.73 -10.64
CA GLY A 53 7.70 -45.05 -10.45
C GLY A 53 7.51 -44.67 -8.99
N GLY A 54 7.31 -43.36 -8.73
CA GLY A 54 7.41 -42.77 -7.40
C GLY A 54 6.31 -43.20 -6.40
N PRO A 55 6.41 -42.76 -5.13
CA PRO A 55 5.35 -43.02 -4.17
C PRO A 55 4.67 -41.72 -3.72
N GLY A 56 3.34 -41.71 -3.86
CA GLY A 56 2.49 -41.16 -2.80
C GLY A 56 2.57 -42.05 -1.56
N TYR A 57 2.34 -41.49 -0.39
CA TYR A 57 2.33 -42.24 0.86
C TYR A 57 1.01 -42.01 1.60
N GLU A 58 0.33 -43.11 1.91
CA GLU A 58 -0.65 -43.17 2.99
C GLU A 58 0.03 -43.47 4.33
N ASN A 59 -0.73 -43.11 5.35
CA ASN A 59 -0.55 -43.13 6.80
C ASN A 59 0.21 -44.34 7.42
N SER A 60 1.17 -44.03 8.30
CA SER A 60 1.52 -44.89 9.44
C SER A 60 2.15 -44.07 10.57
N THR A 61 1.68 -44.35 11.78
CA THR A 61 2.05 -43.79 13.08
C THR A 61 3.42 -44.27 13.56
N SER A 62 4.31 -43.34 13.95
CA SER A 62 5.04 -43.33 15.24
C SER A 62 6.23 -42.34 15.23
N ASN A 63 6.20 -41.43 16.21
CA ASN A 63 7.26 -40.65 16.88
C ASN A 63 8.69 -40.67 16.30
N ASN A 64 9.28 -39.49 16.00
CA ASN A 64 10.11 -38.71 16.95
C ASN A 64 10.78 -37.47 16.28
N THR A 65 10.84 -36.37 17.03
CA THR A 65 11.86 -35.28 17.04
C THR A 65 12.28 -34.49 15.77
N ASN A 66 11.94 -33.19 15.86
CA ASN A 66 12.81 -32.00 15.71
C ASN A 66 13.21 -31.48 14.31
N SER A 67 12.50 -30.45 13.84
CA SER A 67 13.05 -29.11 13.49
C SER A 67 11.92 -28.31 12.85
N GLY A 68 11.10 -27.68 13.68
CA GLY A 68 9.94 -26.91 13.24
C GLY A 68 10.31 -25.45 13.00
N ASN A 69 10.25 -25.04 11.74
CA ASN A 69 10.17 -23.65 11.32
C ASN A 69 8.97 -23.00 12.05
N THR A 70 9.22 -22.18 13.07
CA THR A 70 8.17 -21.55 13.89
C THR A 70 7.48 -20.43 13.12
N GLN A 71 6.57 -20.79 12.21
CA GLN A 71 5.45 -19.93 11.90
C GLN A 71 4.43 -20.18 13.01
N SER A 72 4.31 -19.23 13.95
CA SER A 72 3.35 -19.31 15.06
C SER A 72 1.96 -19.64 14.51
N GLN A 73 1.45 -20.85 14.75
CA GLN A 73 0.08 -21.18 14.40
C GLN A 73 -0.84 -20.30 15.24
N VAL A 74 -1.63 -19.46 14.56
CA VAL A 74 -2.70 -18.68 15.18
C VAL A 74 -3.67 -19.65 15.87
N SER A 75 -3.95 -19.45 17.15
CA SER A 75 -4.88 -20.31 17.87
C SER A 75 -6.30 -20.11 17.33
N ALA A 76 -7.12 -21.17 17.31
CA ALA A 76 -8.52 -21.08 16.89
C ALA A 76 -9.31 -20.05 17.71
N ALA A 77 -8.97 -19.88 18.98
CA ALA A 77 -9.56 -18.87 19.87
C ALA A 77 -9.17 -17.44 19.46
N ALA A 78 -7.89 -17.19 19.13
CA ALA A 78 -7.44 -15.88 18.66
C ALA A 78 -8.07 -15.51 17.30
N LYS A 79 -8.21 -16.50 16.41
CA LYS A 79 -8.92 -16.33 15.14
C LYS A 79 -10.40 -15.97 15.35
N ALA A 80 -11.10 -16.71 16.22
CA ALA A 80 -12.49 -16.45 16.53
C ALA A 80 -12.69 -15.07 17.17
N ALA A 81 -11.77 -14.65 18.04
CA ALA A 81 -11.78 -13.32 18.64
C ALA A 81 -11.61 -12.20 17.60
N ALA A 82 -10.72 -12.38 16.63
CA ALA A 82 -10.55 -11.42 15.55
C ALA A 82 -11.77 -11.38 14.62
N ASP A 83 -12.35 -12.54 14.29
CA ASP A 83 -13.58 -12.64 13.49
C ASP A 83 -14.80 -11.98 14.16
N ALA A 84 -14.79 -11.88 15.49
CA ALA A 84 -15.83 -11.20 16.25
C ALA A 84 -15.69 -9.66 16.24
N ILE A 85 -14.59 -9.10 15.71
CA ILE A 85 -14.44 -7.64 15.59
C ILE A 85 -15.45 -7.12 14.57
N THR A 86 -16.28 -6.18 15.01
CA THR A 86 -17.27 -5.53 14.14
C THR A 86 -16.59 -4.83 12.97
N LYS A 87 -16.97 -5.23 11.76
CA LYS A 87 -16.51 -4.58 10.52
C LYS A 87 -16.99 -3.12 10.47
N PRO A 88 -16.16 -2.18 10.00
CA PRO A 88 -16.56 -0.78 9.94
C PRO A 88 -17.58 -0.52 8.82
N GLU A 89 -18.44 0.48 9.02
CA GLU A 89 -19.26 1.02 7.94
C GLU A 89 -18.51 2.13 7.18
N ILE A 90 -18.50 2.01 5.85
CA ILE A 90 -17.97 3.03 4.94
C ILE A 90 -19.08 3.67 4.10
N THR A 91 -18.95 4.98 3.86
CA THR A 91 -19.92 5.74 3.05
C THR A 91 -19.65 5.65 1.56
N SER A 92 -18.40 5.41 1.16
CA SER A 92 -18.01 5.23 -0.25
C SER A 92 -18.77 4.06 -0.90
N GLU A 93 -19.00 4.13 -2.21
CA GLU A 93 -19.76 3.12 -2.95
C GLU A 93 -19.14 1.73 -2.83
N ALA A 94 -17.81 1.66 -3.01
CA ALA A 94 -17.05 0.42 -2.96
C ALA A 94 -15.74 0.60 -2.17
N GLY A 95 -15.32 -0.48 -1.50
CA GLY A 95 -14.06 -0.52 -0.77
C GLY A 95 -13.57 -1.93 -0.54
N ILE A 96 -12.25 -2.09 -0.39
CA ILE A 96 -11.60 -3.33 0.03
C ILE A 96 -10.41 -3.01 0.92
N LEU A 97 -10.17 -3.87 1.91
CA LEU A 97 -8.93 -3.91 2.68
C LEU A 97 -8.27 -5.27 2.48
N TYR A 98 -7.09 -5.25 1.87
CA TYR A 98 -6.29 -6.42 1.57
C TYR A 98 -5.05 -6.46 2.47
N ASP A 99 -4.94 -7.52 3.27
CA ASP A 99 -3.76 -7.86 4.05
C ASP A 99 -2.77 -8.54 3.10
N VAL A 100 -1.78 -7.77 2.64
CA VAL A 100 -0.78 -8.21 1.66
C VAL A 100 0.14 -9.25 2.30
N THR A 101 0.50 -9.06 3.57
CA THR A 101 1.41 -9.96 4.29
C THR A 101 0.84 -11.38 4.40
N ASN A 102 -0.46 -11.50 4.72
CA ASN A 102 -1.12 -12.80 4.88
C ASN A 102 -1.95 -13.22 3.65
N GLY A 103 -1.91 -12.46 2.56
CA GLY A 103 -2.54 -12.80 1.29
C GLY A 103 -4.06 -12.91 1.31
N ARG A 104 -4.77 -12.12 2.13
CA ARG A 104 -6.22 -12.26 2.35
C ARG A 104 -6.98 -10.94 2.42
N VAL A 105 -8.28 -11.00 2.15
CA VAL A 105 -9.18 -9.85 2.29
C VAL A 105 -9.75 -9.82 3.71
N LEU A 106 -9.65 -8.67 4.38
CA LEU A 106 -10.19 -8.47 5.73
C LEU A 106 -11.54 -7.74 5.71
N PHE A 107 -11.73 -6.85 4.74
CA PHE A 107 -12.94 -6.07 4.54
C PHE A 107 -13.23 -5.93 3.05
N GLU A 108 -14.51 -6.00 2.67
CA GLU A 108 -14.98 -5.71 1.32
C GLU A 108 -16.42 -5.17 1.34
N LYS A 109 -16.68 -4.21 0.45
CA LYS A 109 -18.01 -3.68 0.11
C LYS A 109 -18.01 -3.43 -1.39
N ASN A 110 -18.91 -4.09 -2.13
CA ASN A 110 -19.02 -3.97 -3.60
C ASN A 110 -17.65 -4.13 -4.30
N ALA A 111 -16.80 -5.02 -3.80
CA ALA A 111 -15.39 -5.05 -4.18
C ALA A 111 -15.14 -5.48 -5.64
N ASP A 112 -16.13 -6.13 -6.26
CA ASP A 112 -16.11 -6.59 -7.65
C ASP A 112 -16.93 -5.71 -8.61
N GLU A 113 -17.47 -4.58 -8.12
CA GLU A 113 -18.21 -3.63 -8.95
C GLU A 113 -17.27 -2.89 -9.91
N LYS A 114 -17.65 -2.84 -11.20
CA LYS A 114 -16.87 -2.17 -12.24
C LYS A 114 -17.06 -0.66 -12.16
N LEU A 115 -16.03 0.04 -11.70
CA LEU A 115 -16.05 1.48 -11.48
C LEU A 115 -14.88 2.15 -12.21
N ALA A 116 -15.03 3.44 -12.49
CA ALA A 116 -13.97 4.23 -13.09
C ALA A 116 -12.81 4.42 -12.08
N PRO A 117 -11.55 4.09 -12.45
CA PRO A 117 -10.41 4.16 -11.52
C PRO A 117 -9.95 5.59 -11.21
N ALA A 118 -10.22 6.55 -12.10
CA ALA A 118 -9.53 7.83 -12.14
C ALA A 118 -8.00 7.66 -12.04
N SER A 119 -7.29 8.61 -11.43
CA SER A 119 -5.82 8.58 -11.38
C SER A 119 -5.19 7.43 -10.58
N THR A 120 -5.95 6.55 -9.92
CA THR A 120 -5.39 5.31 -9.35
C THR A 120 -4.79 4.41 -10.43
N THR A 121 -5.25 4.54 -11.69
CA THR A 121 -4.63 3.95 -12.89
C THR A 121 -3.11 4.17 -12.96
N LYS A 122 -2.62 5.31 -12.47
CA LYS A 122 -1.19 5.67 -12.54
C LYS A 122 -0.29 4.74 -11.72
N LEU A 123 -0.83 3.95 -10.80
CA LEU A 123 -0.07 2.88 -10.12
C LEU A 123 0.36 1.78 -11.10
N MET A 124 -0.53 1.37 -12.01
CA MET A 124 -0.20 0.43 -13.09
C MET A 124 0.85 1.04 -14.03
N THR A 125 0.71 2.32 -14.37
CA THR A 125 1.70 3.02 -15.21
C THR A 125 3.07 3.06 -14.54
N ALA A 126 3.14 3.44 -13.26
CA ALA A 126 4.39 3.50 -12.53
C ALA A 126 5.07 2.11 -12.43
N LEU A 127 4.29 1.06 -12.15
CA LEU A 127 4.77 -0.32 -12.12
C LEU A 127 5.43 -0.71 -13.45
N LEU A 128 4.72 -0.55 -14.57
CA LEU A 128 5.25 -0.92 -15.89
C LEU A 128 6.44 -0.09 -16.33
N VAL A 129 6.46 1.21 -16.02
CA VAL A 129 7.61 2.08 -16.31
C VAL A 129 8.85 1.59 -15.58
N LEU A 130 8.72 1.24 -14.28
CA LEU A 130 9.82 0.72 -13.48
C LEU A 130 10.30 -0.67 -13.93
N GLU A 131 9.42 -1.48 -14.51
CA GLU A 131 9.79 -2.79 -15.08
C GLU A 131 10.49 -2.68 -16.44
N LYS A 132 10.27 -1.59 -17.19
CA LYS A 132 10.63 -1.49 -18.61
C LYS A 132 11.64 -0.40 -18.96
N SER A 133 11.94 0.51 -18.03
CA SER A 133 12.83 1.65 -18.28
C SER A 133 13.85 1.83 -17.16
N LYS A 134 14.96 2.51 -17.45
CA LYS A 134 15.91 2.96 -16.44
C LYS A 134 15.51 4.35 -15.95
N LEU A 135 15.83 4.64 -14.68
CA LEU A 135 15.44 5.91 -14.04
C LEU A 135 16.08 7.15 -14.68
N ASP A 136 17.26 6.99 -15.29
CA ASP A 136 18.03 8.04 -15.94
C ASP A 136 17.68 8.25 -17.41
N ASP A 137 16.94 7.32 -18.02
CA ASP A 137 16.44 7.45 -19.39
C ASP A 137 15.64 8.75 -19.56
N LYS A 138 15.73 9.34 -20.75
CA LYS A 138 15.05 10.60 -21.08
C LYS A 138 13.74 10.35 -21.80
N VAL A 139 12.65 10.82 -21.18
CA VAL A 139 11.34 10.91 -21.79
C VAL A 139 11.29 12.20 -22.61
N THR A 140 11.10 12.08 -23.92
CA THR A 140 10.84 13.22 -24.81
C THR A 140 9.34 13.40 -24.98
N PHE A 141 8.82 14.57 -24.61
CA PHE A 141 7.38 14.82 -24.62
C PHE A 141 6.89 15.19 -26.01
N SER A 142 6.04 14.36 -26.62
CA SER A 142 5.41 14.68 -27.89
C SER A 142 4.31 15.73 -27.74
N LYS A 143 3.88 16.33 -28.87
CA LYS A 143 2.68 17.16 -28.91
C LYS A 143 1.47 16.42 -28.36
N THR A 144 1.27 15.17 -28.78
CA THR A 144 0.16 14.32 -28.35
C THR A 144 0.15 14.14 -26.83
N ALA A 145 1.31 13.86 -26.22
CA ALA A 145 1.41 13.65 -24.78
C ALA A 145 0.89 14.85 -23.98
N VAL A 146 1.22 16.07 -24.43
CA VAL A 146 0.90 17.32 -23.71
C VAL A 146 -0.46 17.92 -24.09
N THR A 147 -1.05 17.55 -25.23
CA THR A 147 -2.36 18.08 -25.68
C THR A 147 -3.53 17.10 -25.56
N ASN A 148 -3.29 15.78 -25.51
CA ASN A 148 -4.35 14.77 -25.39
C ASN A 148 -4.84 14.66 -23.93
N LEU A 149 -5.45 15.74 -23.44
CA LEU A 149 -5.92 15.91 -22.07
C LEU A 149 -7.32 16.51 -22.07
N GLU A 150 -8.17 16.05 -21.15
CA GLU A 150 -9.48 16.68 -20.91
C GLU A 150 -9.32 18.09 -20.32
N SER A 151 -10.31 18.95 -20.55
CA SER A 151 -10.34 20.28 -19.92
C SER A 151 -10.33 20.16 -18.39
N GLY A 152 -9.47 20.94 -17.72
CA GLY A 152 -9.30 20.88 -16.27
C GLY A 152 -8.46 19.70 -15.76
N ALA A 153 -7.93 18.85 -16.64
CA ALA A 153 -7.03 17.78 -16.25
C ALA A 153 -5.79 18.32 -15.52
N VAL A 154 -5.41 17.64 -14.43
CA VAL A 154 -4.22 17.99 -13.66
C VAL A 154 -2.97 17.82 -14.53
N LYS A 155 -2.13 18.83 -14.52
CA LYS A 155 -0.88 18.90 -15.28
C LYS A 155 0.23 19.54 -14.46
N ILE A 156 1.47 19.22 -14.79
CA ILE A 156 2.67 19.90 -14.29
C ILE A 156 3.15 20.97 -15.29
N GLY A 157 2.63 20.98 -16.53
CA GLY A 157 2.90 22.04 -17.51
C GLY A 157 4.15 21.78 -18.33
N LEU A 158 4.34 20.53 -18.75
CA LEU A 158 5.32 20.19 -19.78
C LEU A 158 4.81 20.60 -21.16
N VAL A 159 5.73 20.88 -22.07
CA VAL A 159 5.46 21.27 -23.46
C VAL A 159 6.19 20.37 -24.44
N GLU A 160 5.83 20.46 -25.72
CA GLU A 160 6.43 19.65 -26.77
C GLU A 160 7.97 19.77 -26.83
N GLY A 161 8.60 18.62 -26.90
CA GLY A 161 10.05 18.44 -26.92
C GLY A 161 10.75 18.70 -25.58
N ASP A 162 10.02 18.90 -24.46
CA ASP A 162 10.65 18.78 -23.14
C ASP A 162 11.32 17.40 -23.00
N GLN A 163 12.46 17.36 -22.32
CA GLN A 163 13.19 16.12 -22.01
C GLN A 163 13.39 15.99 -20.51
N VAL A 164 12.73 15.01 -19.91
CA VAL A 164 12.70 14.81 -18.45
C VAL A 164 13.13 13.39 -18.14
N SER A 165 13.88 13.17 -17.06
CA SER A 165 14.28 11.80 -16.70
C SER A 165 13.07 10.95 -16.28
N VAL A 166 13.12 9.64 -16.50
CA VAL A 166 12.07 8.71 -16.02
C VAL A 166 11.83 8.90 -14.52
N LYS A 167 12.88 9.09 -13.72
CA LYS A 167 12.78 9.39 -12.28
C LYS A 167 11.93 10.63 -12.01
N ASP A 168 12.26 11.76 -12.64
CA ASP A 168 11.53 13.01 -12.47
C ASP A 168 10.07 12.87 -12.93
N CYS A 169 9.85 12.16 -14.04
CA CYS A 169 8.52 11.80 -14.53
C CYS A 169 7.73 10.99 -13.50
N LEU A 170 8.33 9.98 -12.86
CA LEU A 170 7.66 9.20 -11.81
C LEU A 170 7.28 10.09 -10.61
N TYR A 171 8.12 11.06 -10.22
CA TYR A 171 7.75 12.06 -9.22
C TYR A 171 6.56 12.94 -9.68
N GLY A 172 6.57 13.42 -10.93
CA GLY A 172 5.45 14.18 -11.49
C GLY A 172 4.15 13.37 -11.57
N LEU A 173 4.26 12.09 -11.89
CA LEU A 173 3.17 11.13 -12.02
C LEU A 173 2.51 10.84 -10.66
N LEU A 174 3.31 10.50 -9.66
CA LEU A 174 2.82 9.99 -8.38
C LEU A 174 2.42 11.12 -7.42
N LEU A 175 3.25 12.15 -7.26
CA LEU A 175 3.00 13.24 -6.32
C LEU A 175 1.94 14.20 -6.89
N LYS A 176 2.08 14.56 -8.17
CA LYS A 176 1.23 15.58 -8.79
C LYS A 176 0.11 15.04 -9.65
N SER A 177 0.13 13.75 -10.00
CA SER A 177 -0.91 13.14 -10.82
C SER A 177 -1.00 13.76 -12.22
N ALA A 178 0.12 14.28 -12.74
CA ALA A 178 0.18 14.96 -14.03
C ALA A 178 -0.15 13.98 -15.17
N ASN A 179 -1.13 14.31 -15.98
CA ASN A 179 -1.66 13.42 -17.01
C ASN A 179 -0.78 13.38 -18.26
N GLU A 180 -0.16 14.50 -18.63
CA GLU A 180 0.81 14.55 -19.73
C GLU A 180 2.04 13.70 -19.43
N VAL A 181 2.45 13.62 -18.16
CA VAL A 181 3.57 12.79 -17.72
C VAL A 181 3.26 11.31 -17.91
N ALA A 182 2.03 10.88 -17.59
CA ALA A 182 1.60 9.51 -17.85
C ALA A 182 1.59 9.19 -19.36
N ASN A 183 1.14 10.13 -20.20
CA ASN A 183 1.16 9.95 -21.66
C ASN A 183 2.60 9.86 -22.20
N GLY A 184 3.50 10.77 -21.76
CA GLY A 184 4.90 10.76 -22.19
C GLY A 184 5.64 9.50 -21.75
N LEU A 185 5.40 9.02 -20.52
CA LEU A 185 5.92 7.74 -20.04
C LEU A 185 5.41 6.56 -20.86
N ALA A 186 4.13 6.56 -21.23
CA ALA A 186 3.56 5.52 -22.08
C ALA A 186 4.19 5.49 -23.48
N GLU A 187 4.35 6.65 -24.11
CA GLU A 187 5.05 6.79 -25.40
C GLU A 187 6.51 6.36 -25.30
N HIS A 188 7.20 6.69 -24.21
CA HIS A 188 8.58 6.27 -23.99
C HIS A 188 8.72 4.75 -23.89
N VAL A 189 7.84 4.07 -23.16
CA VAL A 189 7.91 2.62 -22.93
C VAL A 189 7.44 1.81 -24.13
N SER A 190 6.41 2.27 -24.84
CA SER A 190 5.69 1.45 -25.83
C SER A 190 5.55 2.10 -27.21
N GLY A 191 6.14 3.27 -27.42
CA GLY A 191 6.04 4.05 -28.65
C GLY A 191 4.70 4.78 -28.84
N SER A 192 3.63 4.36 -28.16
CA SER A 192 2.33 5.04 -28.19
C SER A 192 1.49 4.77 -26.94
N ILE A 193 0.52 5.65 -26.68
CA ILE A 193 -0.46 5.49 -25.59
C ILE A 193 -1.27 4.20 -25.74
N SER A 194 -1.69 3.86 -26.97
CA SER A 194 -2.48 2.64 -27.23
C SER A 194 -1.67 1.38 -26.97
N ALA A 195 -0.44 1.31 -27.47
CA ALA A 195 0.44 0.16 -27.23
C ALA A 195 0.78 0.00 -25.74
N PHE A 196 0.90 1.11 -25.01
CA PHE A 196 1.07 1.05 -23.56
C PHE A 196 -0.20 0.54 -22.86
N ALA A 197 -1.40 0.94 -23.29
CA ALA A 197 -2.65 0.37 -22.77
C ALA A 197 -2.73 -1.14 -23.02
N ASP A 198 -2.24 -1.65 -24.15
CA ASP A 198 -2.12 -3.10 -24.39
C ASP A 198 -1.20 -3.77 -23.37
N LEU A 199 -0.05 -3.16 -23.04
CA LEU A 199 0.83 -3.65 -21.97
C LEU A 199 0.15 -3.63 -20.60
N MET A 200 -0.59 -2.56 -20.27
CA MET A 200 -1.38 -2.49 -19.03
C MET A 200 -2.38 -3.64 -18.96
N ASN A 201 -3.09 -3.92 -20.06
CA ASN A 201 -4.06 -5.00 -20.15
C ASN A 201 -3.42 -6.41 -20.15
N ALA A 202 -2.17 -6.54 -20.60
CA ALA A 202 -1.40 -7.77 -20.44
C ALA A 202 -1.02 -7.97 -18.96
N LYS A 203 -0.56 -6.91 -18.28
CA LYS A 203 -0.18 -6.98 -16.86
C LYS A 203 -1.37 -7.25 -15.94
N VAL A 204 -2.56 -6.70 -16.19
CA VAL A 204 -3.74 -7.06 -15.37
C VAL A 204 -4.09 -8.55 -15.48
N LYS A 205 -3.93 -9.17 -16.66
CA LYS A 205 -4.12 -10.62 -16.82
C LYS A 205 -3.07 -11.43 -16.04
N GLU A 206 -1.80 -11.01 -16.11
CA GLU A 206 -0.69 -11.60 -15.35
C GLU A 206 -0.94 -11.55 -13.83
N LEU A 207 -1.50 -10.45 -13.34
CA LEU A 207 -1.87 -10.27 -11.93
C LEU A 207 -3.17 -10.99 -11.53
N GLY A 208 -3.81 -11.71 -12.46
CA GLY A 208 -5.07 -12.41 -12.22
C GLY A 208 -6.26 -11.48 -11.99
N CYS A 209 -6.22 -10.26 -12.53
CA CYS A 209 -7.33 -9.32 -12.54
C CYS A 209 -8.29 -9.67 -13.69
N THR A 210 -9.56 -9.92 -13.37
CA THR A 210 -10.56 -10.40 -14.34
C THR A 210 -11.60 -9.36 -14.72
N ASN A 211 -11.66 -8.24 -14.01
CA ASN A 211 -12.69 -7.20 -14.14
C ASN A 211 -12.07 -5.79 -14.30
N THR A 212 -10.92 -5.72 -14.99
CA THR A 212 -10.22 -4.46 -15.26
C THR A 212 -9.88 -4.32 -16.73
N HIS A 213 -10.11 -3.13 -17.29
CA HIS A 213 -9.67 -2.76 -18.62
C HIS A 213 -9.16 -1.31 -18.63
N PHE A 214 -7.93 -1.13 -19.09
CA PHE A 214 -7.31 0.19 -19.25
C PHE A 214 -7.28 0.59 -20.72
N VAL A 215 -7.53 1.86 -21.00
CA VAL A 215 -7.41 2.42 -22.36
C VAL A 215 -6.42 3.58 -22.42
N ASN A 216 -6.00 4.09 -21.26
CA ASN A 216 -5.01 5.16 -21.14
C ASN A 216 -4.19 5.00 -19.85
N PRO A 217 -2.99 5.61 -19.76
CA PRO A 217 -2.09 5.48 -18.61
C PRO A 217 -2.46 6.41 -17.44
N ASN A 218 -3.50 7.23 -17.58
CA ASN A 218 -3.69 8.38 -16.71
C ASN A 218 -4.98 8.32 -15.90
N GLY A 219 -5.97 7.54 -16.32
CA GLY A 219 -7.25 7.43 -15.62
C GLY A 219 -8.32 8.43 -16.07
N LEU A 220 -8.06 9.23 -17.11
CA LEU A 220 -9.06 10.09 -17.74
C LEU A 220 -10.22 9.26 -18.31
N ASN A 221 -11.37 9.90 -18.48
CA ASN A 221 -12.65 9.21 -18.66
C ASN A 221 -12.72 8.46 -20.00
N SER A 222 -13.22 7.24 -19.93
CA SER A 222 -13.68 6.46 -21.09
C SER A 222 -14.73 5.47 -20.60
N ASP A 223 -15.67 5.10 -21.46
CA ASP A 223 -16.66 4.07 -21.16
C ASP A 223 -16.06 2.66 -21.17
N GLN A 224 -14.91 2.49 -21.82
CA GLN A 224 -14.15 1.24 -21.83
C GLN A 224 -13.13 1.17 -20.68
N GLN A 225 -12.95 2.23 -19.89
CA GLN A 225 -11.99 2.24 -18.78
C GLN A 225 -12.66 1.96 -17.45
N TYR A 226 -12.34 0.81 -16.85
CA TYR A 226 -12.90 0.39 -15.57
C TYR A 226 -11.96 -0.54 -14.81
N THR A 227 -12.18 -0.65 -13.51
CA THR A 227 -11.54 -1.61 -12.61
C THR A 227 -12.53 -2.00 -11.50
N THR A 228 -12.10 -2.84 -10.57
CA THR A 228 -12.80 -3.12 -9.32
C THR A 228 -11.88 -2.83 -8.14
N CYS A 229 -12.42 -2.71 -6.92
CA CYS A 229 -11.57 -2.59 -5.73
C CYS A 229 -10.63 -3.80 -5.60
N ARG A 230 -11.13 -5.02 -5.87
CA ARG A 230 -10.36 -6.26 -5.76
C ARG A 230 -9.19 -6.31 -6.73
N ASP A 231 -9.41 -5.95 -7.99
CA ASP A 231 -8.35 -5.91 -8.99
C ASP A 231 -7.35 -4.78 -8.72
N MET A 232 -7.85 -3.60 -8.33
CA MET A 232 -6.99 -2.48 -7.96
C MET A 232 -6.13 -2.80 -6.72
N ALA A 233 -6.63 -3.60 -5.77
CA ALA A 233 -5.84 -4.05 -4.63
C ALA A 233 -4.67 -4.97 -5.06
N LYS A 234 -4.87 -5.85 -6.03
CA LYS A 234 -3.80 -6.67 -6.62
C LYS A 234 -2.76 -5.82 -7.35
N ILE A 235 -3.23 -4.87 -8.17
CA ILE A 235 -2.36 -3.91 -8.88
C ILE A 235 -1.53 -3.10 -7.87
N ALA A 236 -2.16 -2.58 -6.83
CA ALA A 236 -1.50 -1.83 -5.79
C ALA A 236 -0.51 -2.68 -5.00
N ALA A 237 -0.86 -3.92 -4.64
CA ALA A 237 0.08 -4.84 -3.97
C ALA A 237 1.33 -5.09 -4.81
N ALA A 238 1.18 -5.31 -6.12
CA ALA A 238 2.31 -5.45 -7.05
C ALA A 238 3.13 -4.16 -7.17
N ALA A 239 2.47 -3.00 -7.31
CA ALA A 239 3.14 -1.71 -7.39
C ALA A 239 3.95 -1.39 -6.12
N PHE A 240 3.37 -1.56 -4.94
CA PHE A 240 4.03 -1.26 -3.66
C PHE A 240 5.04 -2.32 -3.20
N ALA A 241 5.13 -3.46 -3.88
CA ALA A 241 6.27 -4.37 -3.72
C ALA A 241 7.58 -3.75 -4.24
N ASN A 242 7.51 -2.77 -5.14
CA ASN A 242 8.66 -2.06 -5.67
C ASN A 242 9.13 -0.95 -4.70
N GLN A 243 10.31 -1.12 -4.09
CA GLN A 243 10.84 -0.16 -3.12
C GLN A 243 11.08 1.23 -3.70
N THR A 244 11.51 1.33 -4.95
CA THR A 244 11.70 2.62 -5.64
C THR A 244 10.37 3.36 -5.77
N LEU A 245 9.29 2.65 -6.12
CA LEU A 245 7.95 3.23 -6.17
C LEU A 245 7.55 3.80 -4.81
N CYS A 246 7.68 3.01 -3.73
CA CYS A 246 7.35 3.46 -2.38
C CYS A 246 8.16 4.70 -1.95
N GLN A 247 9.46 4.74 -2.26
CA GLN A 247 10.32 5.88 -1.96
C GLN A 247 9.86 7.15 -2.68
N ILE A 248 9.49 7.04 -3.97
CA ILE A 248 8.97 8.17 -4.75
C ILE A 248 7.61 8.60 -4.19
N ASP A 249 6.67 7.67 -4.05
CA ASP A 249 5.26 7.96 -3.72
C ASP A 249 5.06 8.50 -2.29
N SER A 250 5.95 8.15 -1.35
CA SER A 250 5.95 8.68 0.02
C SER A 250 6.69 10.01 0.19
N THR A 251 7.31 10.55 -0.86
CA THR A 251 8.06 11.81 -0.79
C THR A 251 7.13 13.01 -0.58
N LEU A 252 7.34 13.77 0.50
CA LEU A 252 6.51 14.94 0.85
C LEU A 252 6.84 16.21 0.05
N SER A 253 8.04 16.28 -0.55
CA SER A 253 8.48 17.44 -1.32
C SER A 253 9.59 17.04 -2.28
N TYR A 254 9.45 17.42 -3.55
CA TYR A 254 10.43 17.13 -4.60
C TYR A 254 10.73 18.36 -5.44
N LYS A 255 12.01 18.66 -5.67
CA LYS A 255 12.43 19.74 -6.56
C LYS A 255 12.44 19.22 -8.00
N PHE A 256 11.34 19.44 -8.71
CA PHE A 256 11.20 19.10 -10.11
C PHE A 256 12.11 19.99 -10.97
N PRO A 257 12.85 19.44 -11.95
CA PRO A 257 13.81 20.19 -12.75
C PRO A 257 13.15 21.28 -13.60
N ALA A 258 13.98 22.21 -14.08
CA ALA A 258 13.53 23.20 -15.05
C ALA A 258 13.13 22.51 -16.37
N THR A 259 12.13 23.07 -17.02
CA THR A 259 11.59 22.64 -18.32
C THR A 259 11.62 23.83 -19.26
N LYS A 260 11.29 23.65 -20.54
CA LYS A 260 11.26 24.76 -21.51
C LYS A 260 10.30 25.88 -21.09
N ALA A 261 9.19 25.52 -20.44
CA ALA A 261 8.14 26.47 -20.08
C ALA A 261 8.20 26.96 -18.62
N ALA A 262 9.08 26.41 -17.78
CA ALA A 262 9.14 26.75 -16.37
C ALA A 262 10.50 26.54 -15.73
N ALA A 263 10.88 27.42 -14.82
CA ALA A 263 12.02 27.20 -13.94
C ALA A 263 11.79 25.98 -13.02
N ALA A 264 12.89 25.46 -12.45
CA ALA A 264 12.83 24.40 -11.45
C ALA A 264 11.93 24.81 -10.29
N ARG A 265 11.08 23.89 -9.82
CA ARG A 265 10.00 24.18 -8.87
C ARG A 265 9.73 23.00 -7.96
N THR A 266 9.20 23.28 -6.78
CA THR A 266 8.83 22.25 -5.82
C THR A 266 7.44 21.69 -6.13
N ILE A 267 7.32 20.36 -6.15
CA ILE A 267 6.04 19.65 -6.17
C ILE A 267 5.86 18.86 -4.87
N THR A 268 4.60 18.73 -4.47
CA THR A 268 4.18 18.05 -3.23
C THR A 268 3.00 17.11 -3.51
N PRO A 269 2.90 15.98 -2.79
CA PRO A 269 1.85 15.00 -3.01
C PRO A 269 0.46 15.54 -2.67
N GLY A 270 -0.54 15.15 -3.45
CA GLY A 270 -1.95 15.43 -3.17
C GLY A 270 -2.54 14.56 -2.04
N HIS A 271 -1.91 13.42 -1.73
CA HIS A 271 -2.39 12.47 -0.73
C HIS A 271 -2.21 13.01 0.69
N LYS A 272 -3.32 13.37 1.34
CA LYS A 272 -3.30 14.09 2.62
C LYS A 272 -2.92 13.24 3.82
N MET A 273 -3.09 11.92 3.73
CA MET A 273 -2.73 11.02 4.84
C MET A 273 -1.21 10.89 5.03
N LEU A 274 -0.39 11.35 4.08
CA LEU A 274 1.07 11.34 4.20
C LEU A 274 1.62 12.38 5.18
N TYR A 275 0.89 13.46 5.46
CA TYR A 275 1.40 14.62 6.19
C TYR A 275 1.11 14.51 7.69
N PRO A 276 2.13 14.41 8.58
CA PRO A 276 1.92 14.26 10.03
C PRO A 276 1.04 15.34 10.68
N ASN A 277 1.05 16.55 10.13
CA ASN A 277 0.29 17.69 10.65
C ASN A 277 -1.11 17.83 10.04
N ASP A 278 -1.52 16.93 9.15
CA ASP A 278 -2.86 16.92 8.56
C ASP A 278 -3.80 16.04 9.40
N SER A 279 -5.05 16.45 9.62
CA SER A 279 -6.02 15.68 10.41
C SER A 279 -6.32 14.30 9.84
N ARG A 280 -6.02 14.09 8.54
CA ARG A 280 -6.17 12.81 7.84
C ARG A 280 -4.93 11.91 7.95
N TYR A 281 -3.86 12.36 8.62
CA TYR A 281 -2.62 11.60 8.74
C TYR A 281 -2.85 10.16 9.21
N TYR A 282 -2.06 9.24 8.65
CA TYR A 282 -1.99 7.86 9.11
C TYR A 282 -0.54 7.40 9.14
N ALA A 283 -0.05 7.04 10.33
CA ALA A 283 1.32 6.56 10.50
C ALA A 283 1.56 5.27 9.69
N GLY A 284 2.78 5.09 9.19
CA GLY A 284 3.19 3.88 8.47
C GLY A 284 2.77 3.81 7.00
N ILE A 285 2.23 4.87 6.41
CA ILE A 285 1.97 4.87 4.96
C ILE A 285 3.28 4.71 4.20
N VAL A 286 3.33 3.70 3.32
CA VAL A 286 4.44 3.45 2.40
C VAL A 286 4.20 4.04 1.01
N GLY A 287 2.95 4.37 0.69
CA GLY A 287 2.54 5.02 -0.56
C GLY A 287 1.02 5.08 -0.69
N GLY A 288 0.53 5.77 -1.70
CA GLY A 288 -0.90 5.85 -1.99
C GLY A 288 -1.20 6.84 -3.10
N LYS A 289 -2.22 6.51 -3.90
CA LYS A 289 -2.64 7.31 -5.04
C LYS A 289 -4.08 7.78 -4.91
N THR A 290 -4.27 9.10 -4.92
CA THR A 290 -5.58 9.74 -5.07
C THR A 290 -6.02 9.79 -6.53
N GLY A 291 -7.33 9.84 -6.76
CA GLY A 291 -7.90 10.12 -8.06
C GLY A 291 -9.26 10.82 -7.97
N TYR A 292 -9.57 11.60 -9.00
CA TYR A 292 -10.88 12.22 -9.16
C TYR A 292 -11.19 12.43 -10.64
N THR A 293 -12.40 12.08 -11.05
CA THR A 293 -13.08 12.63 -12.23
C THR A 293 -14.56 12.81 -11.88
N SER A 294 -15.30 13.58 -12.66
CA SER A 294 -16.75 13.73 -12.48
C SER A 294 -17.49 12.38 -12.50
N LYS A 295 -17.08 11.46 -13.38
CA LYS A 295 -17.64 10.11 -13.49
C LYS A 295 -17.22 9.19 -12.34
N ALA A 296 -15.95 9.26 -11.93
CA ALA A 296 -15.38 8.37 -10.92
C ALA A 296 -15.71 8.76 -9.49
N GLY A 297 -16.03 10.05 -9.22
CA GLY A 297 -15.97 10.59 -7.87
C GLY A 297 -14.54 10.54 -7.32
N ASN A 298 -14.37 10.57 -6.00
CA ASN A 298 -13.05 10.39 -5.40
C ASN A 298 -12.69 8.91 -5.35
N THR A 299 -11.47 8.59 -5.77
CA THR A 299 -10.84 7.27 -5.63
C THR A 299 -9.58 7.42 -4.79
N LEU A 300 -9.27 6.40 -3.99
CA LEU A 300 -8.08 6.39 -3.16
C LEU A 300 -7.55 4.97 -3.01
N VAL A 301 -6.27 4.80 -3.27
CA VAL A 301 -5.49 3.62 -2.86
C VAL A 301 -4.48 4.10 -1.82
N THR A 302 -4.38 3.41 -0.69
CA THR A 302 -3.37 3.68 0.34
C THR A 302 -2.75 2.37 0.79
N CYS A 303 -1.41 2.31 0.81
CA CYS A 303 -0.67 1.20 1.36
C CYS A 303 0.02 1.62 2.66
N VAL A 304 -0.13 0.80 3.69
CA VAL A 304 0.44 1.03 5.02
C VAL A 304 1.18 -0.21 5.47
N GLU A 305 2.31 -0.03 6.15
CA GLU A 305 3.01 -1.08 6.85
C GLU A 305 3.26 -0.68 8.31
N LYS A 306 2.85 -1.54 9.24
CA LYS A 306 3.13 -1.44 10.68
C LYS A 306 3.40 -2.82 11.25
N ASP A 307 4.38 -2.94 12.13
CA ASP A 307 4.67 -4.17 12.89
C ASP A 307 4.76 -5.43 12.00
N GLY A 308 5.40 -5.27 10.83
CA GLY A 308 5.59 -6.32 9.82
C GLY A 308 4.32 -6.72 9.05
N VAL A 309 3.21 -6.00 9.23
CA VAL A 309 1.94 -6.23 8.51
C VAL A 309 1.74 -5.11 7.50
N ARG A 310 1.66 -5.48 6.23
CA ARG A 310 1.39 -4.57 5.13
C ARG A 310 -0.04 -4.74 4.65
N MET A 311 -0.76 -3.64 4.54
CA MET A 311 -2.14 -3.60 4.05
C MET A 311 -2.29 -2.62 2.90
N VAL A 312 -3.23 -2.93 2.00
CA VAL A 312 -3.70 -2.05 0.93
C VAL A 312 -5.19 -1.80 1.13
N ALA A 313 -5.55 -0.54 1.29
CA ALA A 313 -6.92 -0.07 1.28
C ALA A 313 -7.23 0.55 -0.09
N VAL A 314 -8.34 0.15 -0.70
CA VAL A 314 -8.85 0.77 -1.93
C VAL A 314 -10.28 1.26 -1.69
N ILE A 315 -10.55 2.49 -2.12
CA ILE A 315 -11.86 3.13 -2.17
C ILE A 315 -12.13 3.58 -3.60
N LEU A 316 -13.30 3.22 -4.12
CA LEU A 316 -13.81 3.71 -5.41
C LEU A 316 -15.15 4.43 -5.22
N LYS A 317 -15.38 5.47 -6.03
CA LYS A 317 -16.63 6.24 -6.09
C LYS A 317 -17.09 6.78 -4.73
N SER A 318 -16.21 7.56 -4.11
CA SER A 318 -16.48 8.28 -2.86
C SER A 318 -16.96 9.72 -3.09
N LYS A 319 -17.94 10.14 -2.29
CA LYS A 319 -18.40 11.53 -2.17
C LYS A 319 -17.68 12.22 -1.00
N SER A 320 -16.38 12.41 -1.14
CA SER A 320 -15.50 13.14 -0.18
C SER A 320 -15.20 12.44 1.16
N THR A 321 -15.64 11.19 1.36
CA THR A 321 -15.38 10.42 2.60
C THR A 321 -14.16 9.48 2.51
N HIS A 322 -13.55 9.35 1.33
CA HIS A 322 -12.48 8.39 1.02
C HIS A 322 -11.36 8.32 2.07
N TYR A 323 -10.93 9.44 2.65
CA TYR A 323 -9.93 9.45 3.73
C TYR A 323 -10.44 8.87 5.05
N ALA A 324 -11.64 9.25 5.48
CA ALA A 324 -12.24 8.76 6.71
C ALA A 324 -12.56 7.26 6.60
N ASP A 325 -13.11 6.84 5.46
CA ASP A 325 -13.40 5.43 5.16
C ASP A 325 -12.12 4.58 5.11
N THR A 326 -11.06 5.10 4.49
CA THR A 326 -9.75 4.43 4.45
C THR A 326 -9.18 4.24 5.86
N LYS A 327 -9.25 5.26 6.71
CA LYS A 327 -8.78 5.17 8.10
C LYS A 327 -9.54 4.11 8.90
N LYS A 328 -10.88 4.10 8.81
CA LYS A 328 -11.73 3.08 9.45
C LYS A 328 -11.35 1.66 9.03
N MET A 329 -11.15 1.43 7.73
CA MET A 329 -10.75 0.12 7.22
C MET A 329 -9.37 -0.29 7.78
N LEU A 330 -8.38 0.60 7.70
CA LEU A 330 -7.03 0.31 8.20
C LEU A 330 -7.02 0.03 9.71
N ASP A 331 -7.74 0.83 10.50
CA ASP A 331 -7.83 0.64 11.95
C ASP A 331 -8.45 -0.72 12.30
N TYR A 332 -9.53 -1.10 11.61
CA TYR A 332 -10.11 -2.44 11.72
C TYR A 332 -9.11 -3.54 11.34
N GLY A 333 -8.38 -3.38 10.23
CA GLY A 333 -7.42 -4.40 9.78
C GLY A 333 -6.29 -4.64 10.78
N TYR A 334 -5.69 -3.57 11.29
CA TYR A 334 -4.63 -3.71 12.29
C TYR A 334 -5.16 -4.25 13.62
N GLN A 335 -6.37 -3.87 14.05
CA GLN A 335 -7.02 -4.48 15.21
C GLN A 335 -7.24 -5.99 15.01
N TYR A 336 -7.70 -6.39 13.82
CA TYR A 336 -7.92 -7.78 13.46
C TYR A 336 -6.62 -8.61 13.52
N VAL A 337 -5.58 -8.16 12.82
CA VAL A 337 -4.31 -8.90 12.77
C VAL A 337 -3.60 -8.94 14.13
N ASN A 338 -3.69 -7.87 14.93
CA ASN A 338 -3.15 -7.88 16.28
C ASN A 338 -3.87 -8.89 17.17
N THR A 339 -5.20 -8.92 17.10
CA THR A 339 -6.01 -9.89 17.87
C THR A 339 -5.69 -11.33 17.47
N GLU A 340 -5.54 -11.62 16.18
CA GLU A 340 -5.12 -12.95 15.70
C GLU A 340 -3.72 -13.36 16.15
N LYS A 341 -2.78 -12.42 16.24
CA LYS A 341 -1.42 -12.70 16.74
C LYS A 341 -1.40 -13.03 18.25
N GLY A 342 -2.55 -13.05 18.93
CA GLY A 342 -2.63 -13.14 20.39
C GLY A 342 -2.20 -11.84 21.06
N ASN A 343 -1.97 -10.78 20.28
CA ASN A 343 -1.81 -9.42 20.74
C ASN A 343 -3.21 -8.85 20.98
N THR A 344 -3.88 -9.31 22.04
CA THR A 344 -5.13 -8.72 22.50
C THR A 344 -4.86 -7.36 23.14
N THR A 345 -4.42 -6.41 22.33
CA THR A 345 -4.72 -4.99 22.54
C THR A 345 -6.10 -4.76 21.94
N GLY A 346 -7.14 -4.81 22.78
CA GLY A 346 -8.48 -4.39 22.42
C GLY A 346 -8.48 -2.92 22.03
N ASN A 347 -8.18 -2.62 20.77
CA ASN A 347 -8.18 -1.27 20.24
C ASN A 347 -9.58 -0.96 19.68
N SER A 348 -10.53 -0.72 20.59
CA SER A 348 -11.71 0.07 20.25
C SER A 348 -11.25 1.47 19.87
N THR A 349 -11.65 1.93 18.69
CA THR A 349 -11.30 3.25 18.13
C THR A 349 -11.50 4.39 19.13
N THR A 350 -10.41 5.14 19.36
CA THR A 350 -10.36 6.57 19.70
C THR A 350 -11.60 7.16 20.35
N THR A 351 -11.58 7.16 21.68
CA THR A 351 -11.70 8.43 22.40
C THR A 351 -10.53 8.47 23.37
N THR A 352 -10.09 9.66 23.76
CA THR A 352 -9.38 9.87 25.03
C THR A 352 -10.33 9.43 26.13
N ALA A 353 -10.52 8.12 26.29
CA ALA A 353 -11.30 7.53 27.33
C ALA A 353 -10.36 7.44 28.51
N LYS A 354 -10.56 8.35 29.45
CA LYS A 354 -10.19 8.20 30.84
C LYS A 354 -10.75 6.84 31.29
N GLN A 355 -9.93 5.78 31.20
CA GLN A 355 -10.37 4.43 31.50
C GLN A 355 -10.25 4.22 33.01
N GLU A 356 -11.32 4.51 33.74
CA GLU A 356 -11.43 4.44 35.21
C GLU A 356 -11.62 3.00 35.73
N THR A 357 -10.96 2.00 35.14
CA THR A 357 -11.00 0.64 35.69
C THR A 357 -10.05 0.52 36.87
N ALA A 358 -10.63 0.38 38.06
CA ALA A 358 -9.91 0.03 39.28
C ALA A 358 -9.06 -1.22 39.04
N GLY A 359 -7.82 -1.17 39.50
CA GLY A 359 -6.81 -2.21 39.36
C GLY A 359 -5.85 -2.18 40.54
N LYS A 360 -4.72 -2.85 40.41
CA LYS A 360 -3.69 -2.90 41.45
C LYS A 360 -2.30 -2.77 40.84
N TRP A 361 -1.43 -2.07 41.56
CA TRP A 361 -0.01 -2.08 41.28
C TRP A 361 0.61 -3.39 41.78
N VAL A 362 1.37 -4.05 40.91
CA VAL A 362 2.11 -5.27 41.21
C VAL A 362 3.58 -5.01 40.95
N GLN A 363 4.43 -5.39 41.91
CA GLN A 363 5.88 -5.30 41.75
C GLN A 363 6.44 -6.68 41.41
N ASP A 364 7.14 -6.77 40.29
CA ASP A 364 7.73 -8.01 39.78
C ASP A 364 9.19 -7.75 39.41
N ASN A 365 10.11 -8.48 40.06
CA ASN A 365 11.56 -8.40 39.85
C ASN A 365 12.11 -6.95 39.80
N GLY A 366 11.66 -6.10 40.74
CA GLY A 366 12.06 -4.70 40.85
C GLY A 366 11.39 -3.73 39.87
N SER A 367 10.50 -4.20 39.00
CA SER A 367 9.72 -3.38 38.07
C SER A 367 8.25 -3.30 38.50
N TRP A 368 7.64 -2.13 38.36
CA TRP A 368 6.21 -1.95 38.62
C TRP A 368 5.37 -2.29 37.39
N ARG A 369 4.20 -2.88 37.59
CA ARG A 369 3.19 -3.18 36.57
C ARG A 369 1.82 -2.82 37.14
N TYR A 370 0.87 -2.56 36.26
CA TYR A 370 -0.52 -2.32 36.66
C TYR A 370 -1.42 -3.41 36.09
N GLU A 371 -2.10 -4.14 36.98
CA GLU A 371 -3.07 -5.18 36.64
C GLU A 371 -4.49 -4.61 36.83
N PHE A 372 -5.31 -4.68 35.80
CA PHE A 372 -6.71 -4.28 35.84
C PHE A 372 -7.56 -5.37 36.51
N ALA A 373 -8.74 -5.01 37.02
CA ALA A 373 -9.65 -5.95 37.69
C ALA A 373 -10.14 -7.12 36.80
N ASP A 374 -10.07 -6.98 35.48
CA ASP A 374 -10.40 -8.03 34.51
C ASP A 374 -9.25 -9.04 34.29
N GLY A 375 -8.12 -8.88 35.00
CA GLY A 375 -6.95 -9.73 34.91
C GLY A 375 -5.97 -9.36 33.79
N THR A 376 -6.26 -8.30 33.02
CA THR A 376 -5.32 -7.76 32.03
C THR A 376 -4.30 -6.82 32.67
N LYS A 377 -3.25 -6.42 31.94
CA LYS A 377 -2.23 -5.50 32.45
C LYS A 377 -1.98 -4.35 31.46
N ALA A 378 -1.56 -3.21 31.98
CA ALA A 378 -1.17 -2.07 31.14
C ALA A 378 0.11 -2.40 30.36
N VAL A 379 0.10 -2.22 29.03
CA VAL A 379 1.23 -2.52 28.13
C VAL A 379 1.34 -1.50 27.00
N GLY A 380 2.57 -1.20 26.57
CA GLY A 380 2.90 -0.57 25.30
C GLY A 380 2.43 0.86 25.06
N THR A 381 1.78 1.51 26.03
CA THR A 381 1.23 2.86 25.90
C THR A 381 1.10 3.57 27.25
N ILE A 382 0.51 4.76 27.22
CA ILE A 382 0.26 5.63 28.38
C ILE A 382 -1.17 5.41 28.88
N TYR A 383 -1.33 5.21 30.19
CA TYR A 383 -2.62 5.06 30.87
C TYR A 383 -2.76 6.07 31.99
N THR A 384 -3.96 6.61 32.19
CA THR A 384 -4.31 7.40 33.38
C THR A 384 -4.79 6.47 34.49
N ILE A 385 -4.07 6.43 35.62
CA ILE A 385 -4.35 5.63 36.81
C ILE A 385 -4.35 6.57 38.01
N ASP A 386 -5.43 6.57 38.80
CA ASP A 386 -5.56 7.41 40.01
C ASP A 386 -5.21 8.90 39.77
N ALA A 387 -5.74 9.45 38.66
CA ALA A 387 -5.53 10.83 38.21
C ALA A 387 -4.09 11.22 37.79
N ALA A 388 -3.17 10.25 37.70
CA ALA A 388 -1.84 10.44 37.12
C ALA A 388 -1.66 9.57 35.87
N ASP A 389 -0.80 9.99 34.95
CA ASP A 389 -0.52 9.23 33.73
C ASP A 389 0.78 8.44 33.89
N PHE A 390 0.77 7.19 33.46
CA PHE A 390 1.90 6.26 33.55
C PHE A 390 2.14 5.61 32.19
N GLY A 391 3.40 5.49 31.79
CA GLY A 391 3.79 4.79 30.58
C GLY A 391 4.16 3.34 30.90
N PHE A 392 3.86 2.44 29.96
CA PHE A 392 4.24 1.02 30.06
C PHE A 392 4.95 0.57 28.79
N ASP A 393 6.00 -0.22 28.95
CA ASP A 393 6.70 -0.86 27.83
C ASP A 393 5.86 -2.02 27.26
N PRO A 394 6.23 -2.62 26.11
CA PRO A 394 5.48 -3.72 25.51
C PRO A 394 5.32 -4.95 26.41
N ASP A 395 6.24 -5.16 27.35
CA ASP A 395 6.13 -6.24 28.32
C ASP A 395 5.14 -5.88 29.44
N GLY A 396 4.81 -4.60 29.64
CA GLY A 396 3.93 -4.09 30.68
C GLY A 396 4.65 -3.67 31.94
N LYS A 397 5.94 -3.33 31.84
CA LYS A 397 6.68 -2.68 32.92
C LYS A 397 6.48 -1.17 32.82
N MET A 398 6.20 -0.56 33.96
CA MET A 398 6.12 0.88 34.10
C MET A 398 7.47 1.51 33.75
N VAL A 399 7.44 2.50 32.87
CA VAL A 399 8.65 3.18 32.41
C VAL A 399 8.92 4.45 33.21
N THR A 400 10.20 4.80 33.31
CA THR A 400 10.68 6.08 33.85
C THR A 400 11.65 6.73 32.85
N GLY A 401 11.88 8.03 33.03
CA GLY A 401 12.73 8.85 32.15
C GLY A 401 12.08 9.21 30.81
N TRP A 402 12.91 9.59 29.85
CA TRP A 402 12.48 9.91 28.49
C TRP A 402 12.02 8.67 27.74
N LYS A 403 10.79 8.70 27.22
CA LYS A 403 10.22 7.63 26.40
C LYS A 403 9.44 8.21 25.23
N MET A 404 9.52 7.51 24.10
CA MET A 404 8.80 7.87 22.89
C MET A 404 7.57 6.98 22.76
N PHE A 405 6.40 7.60 22.68
CA PHE A 405 5.14 6.94 22.38
C PHE A 405 4.57 7.55 21.10
N GLY A 406 4.35 6.71 20.08
CA GLY A 406 4.11 7.19 18.73
C GLY A 406 5.31 7.98 18.19
N THR A 407 5.12 9.26 17.89
CA THR A 407 6.18 10.17 17.38
C THR A 407 6.63 11.19 18.41
N ASP A 408 6.00 11.22 19.58
CA ASP A 408 6.20 12.25 20.59
C ASP A 408 7.00 11.72 21.76
N TRP A 409 7.86 12.59 22.30
CA TRP A 409 8.62 12.28 23.50
C TRP A 409 7.87 12.77 24.74
N TYR A 410 7.91 11.94 25.76
CA TYR A 410 7.32 12.15 27.07
C TYR A 410 8.41 11.90 28.12
N TYR A 411 8.23 12.50 29.30
CA TYR A 411 9.10 12.25 30.44
C TYR A 411 8.29 11.69 31.60
N PHE A 412 8.76 10.57 32.16
CA PHE A 412 8.16 9.92 33.33
C PHE A 412 9.10 10.06 34.53
N GLU A 413 8.58 10.52 35.65
CA GLU A 413 9.34 10.69 36.89
C GLU A 413 9.82 9.35 37.46
N SER A 414 10.66 9.40 38.50
CA SER A 414 11.13 8.19 39.18
C SER A 414 10.01 7.35 39.79
N ASN A 415 8.88 7.97 40.13
CA ASN A 415 7.67 7.28 40.60
C ASN A 415 6.75 6.82 39.44
N GLY A 416 7.16 7.01 38.18
CA GLY A 416 6.44 6.61 36.97
C GLY A 416 5.41 7.61 36.46
N THR A 417 5.11 8.67 37.19
CA THR A 417 4.12 9.67 36.76
C THR A 417 4.64 10.52 35.61
N MET A 418 3.79 10.83 34.63
CA MET A 418 4.15 11.63 33.47
C MET A 418 4.24 13.12 33.83
N ALA A 419 5.34 13.76 33.46
CA ALA A 419 5.51 15.20 33.60
C ALA A 419 4.57 15.96 32.63
N LYS A 420 3.84 16.93 33.15
CA LYS A 420 2.96 17.85 32.40
C LYS A 420 3.15 19.26 32.89
N ASN A 421 3.03 20.24 32.00
CA ASN A 421 3.21 21.67 32.29
C ASN A 421 4.50 21.95 33.09
N ALA A 422 5.60 21.30 32.70
CA ALA A 422 6.82 21.28 33.49
C ALA A 422 8.08 21.31 32.62
N TRP A 423 9.12 21.95 33.14
CA TRP A 423 10.46 21.93 32.57
C TRP A 423 11.26 20.73 33.08
N ARG A 424 11.99 20.06 32.19
CA ARG A 424 12.92 18.98 32.52
C ARG A 424 14.28 19.24 31.89
N GLN A 425 15.32 19.11 32.71
CA GLN A 425 16.69 19.23 32.26
C GLN A 425 17.25 17.86 31.95
N ASP A 426 17.85 17.70 30.77
CA ASP A 426 18.59 16.51 30.38
C ASP A 426 19.85 16.93 29.64
N SER A 427 20.98 16.36 30.03
CA SER A 427 22.27 16.59 29.37
C SER A 427 22.63 18.08 29.18
N GLY A 428 22.28 18.91 30.17
CA GLY A 428 22.53 20.37 30.16
C GLY A 428 21.53 21.20 29.35
N LYS A 429 20.56 20.57 28.67
CA LYS A 429 19.49 21.25 27.92
C LYS A 429 18.17 21.21 28.68
N TRP A 430 17.33 22.22 28.48
CA TRP A 430 16.00 22.30 29.08
C TRP A 430 14.91 21.99 28.05
N PHE A 431 13.93 21.18 28.42
CA PHE A 431 12.81 20.79 27.58
C PHE A 431 11.50 21.05 28.33
N TYR A 432 10.48 21.54 27.65
CA TYR A 432 9.17 21.78 28.25
C TYR A 432 8.17 20.71 27.84
N LEU A 433 7.46 20.14 28.81
CA LEU A 433 6.38 19.18 28.60
C LEU A 433 5.05 19.93 28.70
N GLY A 434 4.22 19.84 27.67
CA GLY A 434 2.93 20.52 27.57
C GLY A 434 1.87 19.96 28.51
N ALA A 435 0.65 20.49 28.43
CA ALA A 435 -0.49 20.02 29.22
C ALA A 435 -0.89 18.57 28.90
N ASP A 436 -0.56 18.10 27.70
CA ASP A 436 -0.74 16.72 27.24
C ASP A 436 0.49 15.83 27.51
N GLY A 437 1.52 16.37 28.17
CA GLY A 437 2.75 15.66 28.54
C GLY A 437 3.76 15.51 27.41
N LYS A 438 3.45 16.01 26.21
CA LYS A 438 4.37 15.95 25.06
C LYS A 438 5.45 17.00 25.18
N ILE A 439 6.64 16.67 24.69
CA ILE A 439 7.68 17.68 24.46
C ILE A 439 7.17 18.76 23.50
N VAL A 440 7.28 20.01 23.93
CA VAL A 440 6.88 21.16 23.14
C VAL A 440 8.05 21.58 22.24
N ARG A 441 7.76 21.87 20.97
CA ARG A 441 8.76 22.19 19.94
C ARG A 441 8.33 23.40 19.11
N ASN A 442 9.31 24.10 18.54
CA ASN A 442 9.09 25.20 17.58
C ASN A 442 8.11 26.28 18.05
N THR A 443 8.14 26.65 19.33
CA THR A 443 7.22 27.65 19.89
C THR A 443 7.84 28.37 21.09
N THR A 444 7.10 29.30 21.70
CA THR A 444 7.50 30.05 22.88
C THR A 444 6.57 29.71 24.04
N ILE A 445 7.15 29.30 25.18
CA ILE A 445 6.44 29.01 26.43
C ILE A 445 6.30 30.30 27.24
N ASP A 446 5.10 30.57 27.76
CA ASP A 446 4.77 31.75 28.57
C ASP A 446 5.19 33.08 27.95
N ASN A 447 5.18 33.17 26.60
CA ASN A 447 5.69 34.31 25.83
C ASN A 447 7.13 34.73 26.18
N LYS A 448 7.90 33.84 26.82
CA LYS A 448 9.23 34.15 27.36
C LYS A 448 10.33 33.19 26.92
N TYR A 449 10.05 31.88 26.87
CA TYR A 449 11.08 30.86 26.66
C TYR A 449 10.89 30.18 25.30
N LYS A 450 11.80 30.42 24.34
CA LYS A 450 11.71 29.86 22.99
C LYS A 450 12.31 28.45 22.92
N VAL A 451 11.56 27.47 22.43
CA VAL A 451 12.04 26.10 22.22
C VAL A 451 12.22 25.77 20.74
N GLY A 452 13.31 25.08 20.40
CA GLY A 452 13.71 24.75 19.03
C GLY A 452 12.99 23.54 18.44
N ALA A 453 13.44 23.11 17.27
CA ALA A 453 12.90 21.95 16.56
C ALA A 453 13.19 20.62 17.27
N ASP A 454 14.26 20.55 18.03
CA ASP A 454 14.59 19.43 18.91
C ASP A 454 13.84 19.49 20.26
N GLY A 455 13.08 20.58 20.50
CA GLY A 455 12.36 20.85 21.75
C GLY A 455 13.22 21.48 22.84
N ALA A 456 14.52 21.69 22.59
CA ALA A 456 15.40 22.31 23.56
C ALA A 456 15.13 23.81 23.67
N TRP A 457 15.15 24.35 24.89
CA TRP A 457 15.14 25.77 25.14
C TRP A 457 16.37 26.42 24.51
N VAL A 458 16.10 27.42 23.69
CA VAL A 458 17.09 28.28 23.05
C VAL A 458 17.18 29.53 23.91
N GLN A 459 18.30 29.65 24.62
CA GLN A 459 18.58 30.78 25.52
C GLN A 459 18.83 32.08 24.77
#